data_AF-A0A3Q7XKY9-F1
#
_entry.id   AF-A0A3Q7XKY9-F1
#
_cell.length_a   1.000
_cell.length_b   1.000
_cell.length_c   1.000
_cell.angle_alpha   90.00
_cell.angle_beta   90.00
_cell.angle_gamma   90.00
#
_symmetry.space_group_name_H-M   'P 1'
#
loop_
_entity.id
_entity.type
_entity.pdbx_description
1 polymer ?
#
loop_
_entity_poly.entity_id
_entity_poly.type
_entity_poly.pdbx_seq_one_letter_code
_entity_poly.pdbx_strand_id
1 'polypeptide(L)'
;MVVLGIFVWTLLEYSLHRFLFHIKTKTYWGNTMHYLLHGCHHKHPMDGLRLVFPPAATAILLFPFWNLVKLLSTPSTAPALFGGGLLGYVMYDCTHYYLHHGQPKTGVPRNLKKYHLSHHFRIQDKGFGITSSLWDRVFGTLLLSKADDKSM
;
A
#
# COMPACT_ATOMS: atom_id res chain seq x y z
N MET A 1 15.80 -9.98 11.72
CA MET A 1 14.88 -10.48 10.68
C MET A 1 13.53 -9.79 10.66
N VAL A 2 12.94 -9.42 11.81
CA VAL A 2 11.68 -8.64 11.84
C VAL A 2 11.77 -7.33 11.05
N VAL A 3 12.80 -6.51 11.28
CA VAL A 3 13.02 -5.25 10.54
C VAL A 3 13.12 -5.49 9.03
N LEU A 4 13.80 -6.56 8.62
CA LEU A 4 13.88 -6.94 7.21
C LEU A 4 12.50 -7.34 6.65
N GLY A 5 11.68 -8.06 7.43
CA GLY A 5 10.30 -8.37 7.05
C GLY A 5 9.45 -7.11 6.85
N ILE A 6 9.56 -6.12 7.75
CA ILE A 6 8.89 -4.81 7.59
C ILE A 6 9.39 -4.11 6.33
N PHE A 7 10.70 -4.10 6.09
CA PHE A 7 11.27 -3.49 4.89
C PHE A 7 10.77 -4.17 3.61
N VAL A 8 10.74 -5.50 3.55
CA VAL A 8 10.18 -6.28 2.44
C VAL A 8 8.70 -5.94 2.24
N TRP A 9 7.93 -5.76 3.33
CA TRP A 9 6.55 -5.31 3.22
C TRP A 9 6.43 -3.98 2.49
N THR A 10 7.30 -2.99 2.74
CA THR A 10 7.21 -1.70 2.02
C THR A 10 7.34 -1.85 0.50
N LEU A 11 8.12 -2.83 0.02
CA LEU A 11 8.23 -3.12 -1.41
C LEU A 11 6.98 -3.86 -1.92
N LEU A 12 6.42 -4.78 -1.12
CA LEU A 12 5.18 -5.47 -1.43
C LEU A 12 3.99 -4.50 -1.50
N GLU A 13 3.88 -3.58 -0.55
CA GLU A 13 2.93 -2.47 -0.56
C GLU A 13 2.98 -1.74 -1.90
N TYR A 14 4.16 -1.25 -2.28
CA TYR A 14 4.34 -0.53 -3.54
C TYR A 14 3.93 -1.38 -4.75
N SER A 15 4.37 -2.64 -4.80
CA SER A 15 4.12 -3.54 -5.92
C SER A 15 2.64 -3.91 -6.05
N LEU A 16 1.98 -4.23 -4.94
CA LEU A 16 0.54 -4.52 -4.90
C LEU A 16 -0.26 -3.29 -5.32
N HIS A 17 0.06 -2.12 -4.75
CA HIS A 17 -0.65 -0.90 -5.06
C HIS A 17 -0.51 -0.53 -6.55
N ARG A 18 0.70 -0.60 -7.11
CA ARG A 18 0.94 -0.25 -8.51
C ARG A 18 0.39 -1.27 -9.50
N PHE A 19 0.67 -2.56 -9.32
CA PHE A 19 0.45 -3.57 -10.36
C PHE A 19 -0.85 -4.37 -10.18
N LEU A 20 -1.35 -4.51 -8.94
CA LEU A 20 -2.58 -5.24 -8.66
C LEU A 20 -3.76 -4.31 -8.41
N PHE A 21 -3.59 -3.29 -7.56
CA PHE A 21 -4.68 -2.41 -7.17
C PHE A 21 -5.02 -1.38 -8.25
N HIS A 22 -4.07 -1.00 -9.10
CA HIS A 22 -4.27 -0.14 -10.27
C HIS A 22 -4.23 -0.89 -11.61
N ILE A 23 -4.53 -2.20 -11.59
CA ILE A 23 -4.58 -3.01 -12.80
C ILE A 23 -5.73 -2.59 -13.72
N LYS A 24 -5.45 -2.41 -15.02
CA LYS A 24 -6.47 -2.12 -16.02
C LYS A 24 -7.19 -3.40 -16.45
N THR A 25 -8.49 -3.48 -16.18
CA THR A 25 -9.35 -4.62 -16.52
C THR A 25 -10.38 -4.23 -17.59
N LYS A 26 -10.91 -5.22 -18.32
CA LYS A 26 -11.87 -5.01 -19.42
C LYS A 26 -13.12 -5.91 -19.33
N THR A 27 -13.06 -7.01 -18.59
CA THR A 27 -14.16 -7.97 -18.47
C THR A 27 -15.02 -7.66 -17.25
N TYR A 28 -16.28 -8.09 -17.25
CA TYR A 28 -17.19 -7.89 -16.10
C TYR A 28 -16.59 -8.42 -14.79
N TRP A 29 -16.11 -9.67 -14.79
CA TRP A 29 -15.51 -10.28 -13.61
C TRP A 29 -14.17 -9.65 -13.23
N GLY A 30 -13.36 -9.23 -14.20
CA GLY A 30 -12.12 -8.50 -13.94
C GLY A 30 -12.38 -7.14 -13.28
N ASN A 31 -13.34 -6.38 -13.80
CA ASN A 31 -13.74 -5.10 -13.24
C ASN A 31 -14.35 -5.26 -11.84
N THR A 32 -15.12 -6.34 -11.62
CA THR A 32 -15.69 -6.67 -10.30
C THR A 32 -14.59 -6.96 -9.28
N MET A 33 -13.62 -7.80 -9.64
CA MET A 33 -12.47 -8.09 -8.77
C MET A 33 -11.66 -6.84 -8.45
N HIS A 34 -11.31 -6.05 -9.48
CA HIS A 34 -10.60 -4.77 -9.30
C HIS A 34 -11.38 -3.80 -8.40
N TYR A 35 -12.71 -3.71 -8.57
CA TYR A 35 -13.56 -2.89 -7.72
C TYR A 35 -13.48 -3.33 -6.25
N LEU A 36 -13.54 -4.64 -5.97
CA LEU A 36 -13.44 -5.17 -4.61
C LEU A 36 -12.05 -4.99 -3.98
N LEU A 37 -10.99 -5.10 -4.78
CA LEU A 37 -9.62 -4.97 -4.29
C LEU A 37 -9.25 -3.51 -3.96
N HIS A 38 -9.63 -2.56 -4.81
CA HIS A 38 -9.21 -1.16 -4.66
C HIS A 38 -10.13 -0.12 -5.31
N GLY A 39 -10.82 -0.47 -6.39
CA GLY A 39 -11.67 0.48 -7.11
C GLY A 39 -12.79 1.08 -6.26
N CYS A 40 -13.34 0.32 -5.30
CA CYS A 40 -14.34 0.81 -4.34
C CYS A 40 -13.77 1.94 -3.48
N HIS A 41 -12.55 1.76 -2.97
CA HIS A 41 -11.86 2.76 -2.17
C HIS A 41 -11.58 4.04 -2.99
N HIS A 42 -11.10 3.94 -4.22
CA HIS A 42 -10.92 5.10 -5.10
C HIS A 42 -12.23 5.84 -5.42
N LYS A 43 -13.34 5.10 -5.55
CA LYS A 43 -14.66 5.68 -5.84
C LYS A 43 -15.29 6.33 -4.60
N HIS A 44 -15.02 5.79 -3.42
CA HIS A 44 -15.58 6.23 -2.14
C HIS A 44 -14.48 6.44 -1.09
N PRO A 45 -13.53 7.38 -1.31
CA PRO A 45 -12.31 7.48 -0.50
C PRO A 45 -12.53 7.92 0.95
N MET A 46 -13.72 8.40 1.30
CA MET A 46 -14.06 8.81 2.67
C MET A 46 -15.03 7.84 3.36
N ASP A 47 -15.32 6.68 2.74
CA ASP A 47 -16.09 5.61 3.38
C ASP A 47 -15.18 4.81 4.33
N GLY A 48 -15.27 5.11 5.63
CA GLY A 48 -14.45 4.50 6.66
C GLY A 48 -14.64 2.98 6.83
N LEU A 49 -15.70 2.38 6.25
CA LEU A 49 -15.93 0.93 6.32
C LEU A 49 -15.36 0.18 5.10
N ARG A 50 -14.85 0.90 4.09
CA ARG A 50 -14.40 0.32 2.81
C ARG A 50 -12.99 0.74 2.39
N LEU A 51 -12.12 0.94 3.38
CA LEU A 51 -10.73 1.38 3.17
C LEU A 51 -9.70 0.27 3.40
N VAL A 52 -9.75 -0.35 4.58
CA VAL A 52 -8.76 -1.36 4.99
C VAL A 52 -9.07 -2.71 4.36
N PHE A 53 -8.04 -3.54 4.17
CA PHE A 53 -8.26 -4.86 3.59
C PHE A 53 -8.96 -5.78 4.61
N PRO A 54 -10.02 -6.53 4.23
CA PRO A 54 -10.79 -7.33 5.17
C PRO A 54 -9.94 -8.42 5.85
N PRO A 55 -9.90 -8.52 7.20
CA PRO A 55 -9.04 -9.48 7.89
C PRO A 55 -9.26 -10.94 7.47
N ALA A 56 -10.50 -11.33 7.15
CA ALA A 56 -10.82 -12.67 6.66
C ALA A 56 -10.16 -12.97 5.30
N ALA A 57 -10.16 -11.99 4.38
CA ALA A 57 -9.48 -12.12 3.10
C ALA A 57 -7.96 -12.16 3.29
N THR A 58 -7.41 -11.32 4.19
CA THR A 58 -6.00 -11.35 4.57
C THR A 58 -5.59 -12.73 5.07
N ALA A 59 -6.37 -13.32 5.99
CA ALA A 59 -6.07 -14.62 6.58
C ALA A 59 -5.95 -15.74 5.54
N ILE A 60 -6.81 -15.73 4.51
CA ILE A 60 -6.73 -16.67 3.38
C ILE A 60 -5.42 -16.48 2.61
N LEU A 61 -5.02 -15.24 2.34
CA LEU A 61 -3.78 -14.91 1.62
C LEU A 61 -2.51 -15.20 2.44
N LEU A 62 -2.60 -15.24 3.77
CA LEU A 62 -1.45 -15.59 4.62
C LEU A 62 -0.98 -17.04 4.43
N PHE A 63 -1.85 -17.97 4.05
CA PHE A 63 -1.46 -19.36 3.82
C PHE A 63 -0.43 -19.54 2.68
N PRO A 64 -0.70 -19.08 1.44
CA PRO A 64 0.30 -19.15 0.38
C PRO A 64 1.53 -18.30 0.70
N PHE A 65 1.36 -17.14 1.37
CA PHE A 65 2.48 -16.27 1.75
C PHE A 65 3.43 -16.93 2.76
N TRP A 66 2.89 -17.61 3.78
CA TRP A 66 3.69 -18.36 4.75
C TRP A 66 4.52 -19.46 4.09
N ASN A 67 3.92 -20.20 3.16
CA ASN A 67 4.64 -21.25 2.42
C ASN A 67 5.73 -20.67 1.53
N LEU A 68 5.51 -19.51 0.90
CA LEU A 68 6.54 -18.80 0.15
C LEU A 68 7.70 -18.36 1.05
N VAL A 69 7.41 -17.79 2.23
CA VAL A 69 8.46 -17.37 3.18
C VAL A 69 9.29 -18.57 3.64
N LYS A 70 8.66 -19.71 3.98
CA LYS A 70 9.38 -20.93 4.34
C LYS A 70 10.25 -21.48 3.21
N LEU A 71 9.82 -21.33 1.95
CA LEU A 71 10.60 -21.78 0.80
C LEU A 71 11.87 -20.93 0.61
N LEU A 72 11.78 -19.63 0.90
CA LEU A 72 12.86 -18.66 0.64
C LEU A 72 13.77 -18.41 1.85
N SER A 73 13.49 -19.00 3.01
CA SER A 73 14.21 -18.74 4.25
C SER A 73 14.39 -20.00 5.10
N THR A 74 15.30 -19.94 6.08
CA THR A 74 15.55 -21.07 6.98
C THR A 74 14.43 -21.20 8.02
N PRO A 75 14.18 -22.40 8.58
CA PRO A 75 13.20 -22.58 9.64
C PRO A 75 13.38 -21.64 10.85
N SER A 76 14.63 -21.25 11.16
CA SER A 76 14.94 -20.33 12.26
C SER A 76 14.63 -18.86 11.95
N THR A 77 14.58 -18.47 10.68
CA THR A 77 14.37 -17.07 10.25
C THR A 77 12.97 -16.81 9.71
N ALA A 78 12.30 -17.83 9.15
CA ALA A 78 10.98 -17.74 8.55
C ALA A 78 9.93 -17.10 9.48
N PRO A 79 9.81 -17.48 10.78
CA PRO A 79 8.82 -16.87 11.67
C PRO A 79 9.03 -15.37 11.87
N ALA A 80 10.29 -14.94 12.01
CA ALA A 80 10.63 -13.53 12.24
C ALA A 80 10.45 -12.68 10.97
N LEU A 81 10.75 -13.23 9.78
CA LEU A 81 10.48 -12.57 8.50
C LEU A 81 8.98 -12.42 8.26
N PHE A 82 8.21 -13.50 8.44
CA PHE A 82 6.76 -13.48 8.29
C PHE A 82 6.09 -12.54 9.30
N GLY A 83 6.47 -12.62 10.58
CA GLY A 83 5.94 -11.72 11.62
C GLY A 83 6.27 -10.25 11.36
N GLY A 84 7.48 -9.96 10.86
CA GLY A 84 7.86 -8.61 10.43
C GLY A 84 7.03 -8.12 9.24
N GLY A 85 6.79 -8.97 8.24
CA GLY A 85 5.93 -8.65 7.10
C GLY A 85 4.48 -8.36 7.52
N LEU A 86 3.93 -9.18 8.42
CA LEU A 86 2.58 -8.97 8.96
C LEU A 86 2.47 -7.68 9.77
N LEU A 87 3.48 -7.37 10.59
CA LEU A 87 3.55 -6.10 11.30
C LEU A 87 3.61 -4.91 10.32
N GLY A 88 4.41 -5.02 9.26
CA GLY A 88 4.45 -4.03 8.18
C GLY A 88 3.08 -3.80 7.56
N TYR A 89 2.35 -4.87 7.26
CA TYR A 89 0.98 -4.82 6.74
C TYR A 89 0.02 -4.06 7.67
N VAL A 90 0.03 -4.37 8.97
CA VAL A 90 -0.82 -3.67 9.94
C VAL A 90 -0.46 -2.19 10.01
N MET A 91 0.84 -1.87 10.04
CA MET A 91 1.31 -0.48 10.01
C MET A 91 0.83 0.26 8.74
N TYR A 92 0.84 -0.42 7.60
CA TYR A 92 0.32 0.10 6.34
C TYR A 92 -1.18 0.41 6.43
N ASP A 93 -2.02 -0.54 6.84
CA ASP A 93 -3.48 -0.35 6.86
C ASP A 93 -3.88 0.75 7.88
N CYS A 94 -3.23 0.77 9.05
CA CYS A 94 -3.45 1.82 10.05
C CYS A 94 -2.99 3.19 9.53
N THR A 95 -1.84 3.27 8.86
CA THR A 95 -1.35 4.51 8.25
C THR A 95 -2.33 4.97 7.18
N HIS A 96 -2.71 4.10 6.26
CA HIS A 96 -3.64 4.39 5.18
C HIS A 96 -4.96 4.94 5.72
N TYR A 97 -5.55 4.28 6.70
CA TYR A 97 -6.77 4.72 7.35
C TYR A 97 -6.62 6.11 7.97
N TYR A 98 -5.52 6.35 8.68
CA TYR A 98 -5.21 7.63 9.32
C TYR A 98 -4.97 8.75 8.29
N LEU A 99 -4.39 8.46 7.12
CA LEU A 99 -4.21 9.46 6.06
C LEU A 99 -5.55 9.96 5.52
N HIS A 100 -6.57 9.11 5.42
CA HIS A 100 -7.92 9.52 5.01
C HIS A 100 -8.66 10.26 6.13
N HIS A 101 -8.72 9.68 7.33
CA HIS A 101 -9.65 10.10 8.38
C HIS A 101 -9.03 11.00 9.46
N GLY A 102 -7.70 10.97 9.61
CA GLY A 102 -6.97 11.80 10.57
C GLY A 102 -6.72 13.23 10.07
N GLN A 103 -6.32 14.12 10.98
CA GLN A 103 -5.95 15.51 10.66
C GLN A 103 -4.52 15.84 11.15
N PRO A 104 -3.48 15.22 10.56
CA PRO A 104 -2.09 15.51 10.94
C PRO A 104 -1.72 16.97 10.61
N LYS A 105 -1.27 17.71 11.63
CA LYS A 105 -1.00 19.16 11.52
C LYS A 105 0.43 19.49 11.06
N THR A 106 1.40 18.63 11.33
CA THR A 106 2.83 18.86 11.04
C THR A 106 3.57 17.56 10.73
N GLY A 107 4.80 17.68 10.22
CA GLY A 107 5.73 16.57 10.04
C GLY A 107 5.36 15.56 8.95
N VAL A 108 5.92 14.36 9.09
CA VAL A 108 5.82 13.27 8.12
C VAL A 108 4.36 12.86 7.81
N PRO A 109 3.47 12.65 8.80
CA PRO A 109 2.10 12.21 8.52
C PRO A 109 1.30 13.25 7.70
N ARG A 110 1.56 14.55 7.88
CA ARG A 110 0.92 15.60 7.08
C ARG A 110 1.38 15.53 5.63
N ASN A 111 2.66 15.29 5.39
CA ASN A 111 3.22 15.18 4.04
C ASN A 111 2.71 13.91 3.34
N LEU A 112 2.69 12.78 4.04
CA LEU A 112 2.09 11.53 3.53
C LEU A 112 0.61 11.72 3.21
N LYS A 113 -0.17 12.40 4.07
CA LYS A 113 -1.59 12.70 3.77
C LYS A 113 -1.72 13.51 2.49
N LYS A 114 -0.96 14.60 2.34
CA LYS A 114 -0.99 15.42 1.11
C LYS A 114 -0.61 14.61 -0.14
N TYR A 115 0.41 13.76 -0.02
CA TYR A 115 0.92 12.93 -1.10
C TYR A 115 -0.14 11.90 -1.53
N HIS A 116 -0.69 11.16 -0.58
CA HIS A 116 -1.73 10.15 -0.81
C HIS A 116 -3.05 10.74 -1.32
N LEU A 117 -3.50 11.86 -0.76
CA LEU A 117 -4.68 12.54 -1.29
C LEU A 117 -4.45 13.10 -2.71
N SER A 118 -3.21 13.46 -3.07
CA SER A 118 -2.88 13.83 -4.45
C SER A 118 -2.95 12.63 -5.39
N HIS A 119 -2.56 11.44 -4.93
CA HIS A 119 -2.78 10.20 -5.67
C HIS A 119 -4.29 10.01 -5.96
N HIS A 120 -5.16 10.10 -4.95
CA HIS A 120 -6.60 9.96 -5.15
C HIS A 120 -7.24 11.00 -6.07
N PHE A 121 -6.93 12.28 -5.85
CA PHE A 121 -7.71 13.39 -6.43
C PHE A 121 -7.02 14.15 -7.55
N ARG A 122 -5.74 13.86 -7.85
CA ARG A 122 -5.00 14.57 -8.92
C ARG A 122 -4.42 13.62 -9.96
N ILE A 123 -3.56 12.68 -9.54
CA ILE A 123 -2.76 11.84 -10.44
C ILE A 123 -2.73 10.42 -9.87
N GLN A 124 -3.62 9.57 -10.37
CA GLN A 124 -3.81 8.19 -9.86
C GLN A 124 -2.76 7.20 -10.40
N ASP A 125 -2.01 7.55 -11.44
CA ASP A 125 -0.96 6.71 -12.03
C ASP A 125 0.45 6.94 -11.42
N LYS A 126 0.53 7.70 -10.32
CA LYS A 126 1.74 7.99 -9.54
C LYS A 126 1.43 7.97 -8.04
N GLY A 127 2.45 7.89 -7.20
CA GLY A 127 2.30 7.98 -5.75
C GLY A 127 1.72 6.71 -5.12
N PHE A 128 2.31 5.56 -5.46
CA PHE A 128 1.83 4.26 -4.99
C PHE A 128 2.31 3.95 -3.55
N GLY A 129 3.30 4.66 -3.03
CA GLY A 129 3.74 4.51 -1.64
C GLY A 129 2.80 5.20 -0.65
N ILE A 130 2.22 4.43 0.27
CA ILE A 130 1.35 4.90 1.35
C ILE A 130 2.14 5.18 2.62
N THR A 131 3.00 4.24 3.04
CA THR A 131 3.83 4.37 4.24
C THR A 131 5.06 5.24 4.00
N SER A 132 5.57 5.28 2.77
CA SER A 132 6.67 6.15 2.36
C SER A 132 6.71 6.32 0.83
N SER A 133 7.28 7.43 0.35
CA SER A 133 7.52 7.64 -1.09
C SER A 133 8.83 7.01 -1.59
N LEU A 134 9.45 6.09 -0.83
CA LEU A 134 10.78 5.55 -1.14
C LEU A 134 10.78 4.85 -2.51
N TRP A 135 9.88 3.89 -2.69
CA TRP A 135 9.80 3.09 -3.93
C TRP A 135 9.29 3.90 -5.12
N ASP A 136 8.47 4.92 -4.87
CA ASP A 136 8.11 5.88 -5.92
C ASP A 136 9.32 6.63 -6.48
N ARG A 137 10.31 6.98 -5.64
CA ARG A 137 11.56 7.58 -6.13
C ARG A 137 12.40 6.57 -6.89
N VAL A 138 12.56 5.37 -6.34
CA VAL A 138 13.37 4.28 -6.95
C VAL A 138 12.84 3.90 -8.33
N PHE A 139 11.52 3.83 -8.50
CA PHE A 139 10.87 3.35 -9.73
C PHE A 139 10.23 4.45 -10.59
N GLY A 140 10.50 5.72 -10.30
CA GLY A 140 10.10 6.86 -11.15
C GLY A 140 8.60 7.18 -11.15
N THR A 141 7.88 6.88 -10.07
CA THR A 141 6.44 7.16 -9.90
C THR A 141 6.16 8.21 -8.83
N LEU A 142 7.15 9.04 -8.48
CA LEU A 142 7.01 10.13 -7.51
C LEU A 142 5.98 11.17 -7.94
N LEU A 143 5.07 11.54 -7.03
CA LEU A 143 4.24 12.74 -7.17
C LEU A 143 5.07 13.98 -6.81
N LEU A 144 5.44 14.75 -7.82
CA LEU A 144 6.05 16.06 -7.63
C LEU A 144 5.00 17.05 -7.14
N SER A 145 5.36 17.87 -6.16
CA SER A 145 4.53 19.01 -5.81
C SER A 145 4.66 20.09 -6.90
N LYS A 146 3.68 20.99 -7.00
CA LYS A 146 3.72 22.13 -7.95
C LYS A 146 4.96 23.04 -7.77
N ALA A 147 5.65 22.94 -6.63
CA ALA A 147 6.90 23.67 -6.38
C ALA A 147 8.12 22.97 -7.00
N ASP A 148 8.09 21.64 -7.10
CA ASP A 148 9.19 20.84 -7.63
C ASP A 148 9.21 20.87 -9.18
N ASP A 149 8.03 20.99 -9.82
CA ASP A 149 7.88 21.19 -11.28
C ASP A 149 8.54 22.49 -11.80
N LYS A 150 8.85 23.46 -10.92
CA LYS A 150 9.54 24.71 -11.30
C LYS A 150 11.07 24.61 -11.26
N SER A 151 11.61 23.48 -10.80
CA SER A 151 13.05 23.26 -10.60
C SER A 151 13.65 22.20 -11.51
N MET A 152 12.83 21.60 -12.38
CA MET A 152 13.24 20.71 -13.48
C MET A 152 13.07 21.43 -14.81
#